data_AF-A0A9E4LSZ3-F1
#
_entry.id   AF-A0A9E4LSZ3-F1
#
_cell.length_a   1.000
_cell.length_b   1.000
_cell.length_c   1.000
_cell.angle_alpha   90.00
_cell.angle_beta   90.00
_cell.angle_gamma   90.00
#
_symmetry.space_group_name_H-M   'P 1'
#
loop_
_entity.id
_entity.type
_entity.pdbx_description
1 polymer ?
#
loop_
_entity_poly.entity_id
_entity_poly.type
_entity_poly.pdbx_seq_one_letter_code
_entity_poly.pdbx_strand_id
1 'polypeptide(L)'
;WWAFFSRAPFAERWGAVGLMVVALAATPRLLHESVAMGNLGLQFFLYAVPTLSLALVVWAVASRHLSPGPRRVSMVAAMLLASGVWTLVRSDGVTGDGVPEFAWRWSATAEERLLAPAATGDTPGARPPAPAARP
;
A
#
# COMPACT_ATOMS: atom_id res chain seq x y z
N TRP A 1 -12.34 -20.02 -8.21
CA TRP A 1 -11.99 -20.29 -9.63
C TRP A 1 -10.58 -20.85 -9.80
N TRP A 2 -9.53 -20.11 -9.44
CA TRP A 2 -8.12 -20.49 -9.68
C TRP A 2 -7.72 -21.90 -9.19
N ALA A 3 -8.14 -22.29 -7.98
CA ALA A 3 -7.79 -23.60 -7.42
C ALA A 3 -8.38 -24.79 -8.22
N PHE A 4 -9.63 -24.65 -8.70
CA PHE A 4 -10.40 -25.78 -9.24
C PHE A 4 -10.56 -25.77 -10.77
N PHE A 5 -10.60 -24.59 -11.41
CA PHE A 5 -10.94 -24.43 -12.82
C PHE A 5 -9.80 -23.86 -13.69
N SER A 6 -8.65 -23.52 -13.10
CA SER A 6 -7.48 -23.12 -13.88
C SER A 6 -7.00 -24.28 -14.76
N ARG A 7 -6.30 -24.00 -15.88
CA ARG A 7 -5.58 -25.03 -16.66
C ARG A 7 -4.09 -25.14 -16.28
N ALA A 8 -3.65 -24.37 -15.27
CA ALA A 8 -2.26 -24.38 -14.84
C ALA A 8 -1.88 -25.73 -14.18
N PRO A 9 -0.62 -26.19 -14.31
CA PRO A 9 -0.07 -27.31 -13.54
C PRO A 9 -0.32 -27.18 -12.03
N PHE A 10 -0.54 -28.31 -11.37
CA PHE A 10 -0.89 -28.37 -9.94
C PHE A 10 0.11 -27.64 -9.04
N ALA A 11 1.41 -27.83 -9.28
CA ALA A 11 2.49 -27.18 -8.53
C ALA A 11 2.42 -25.64 -8.59
N GLU A 12 1.97 -25.08 -9.71
CA GLU A 12 1.89 -23.63 -9.88
C GLU A 12 0.61 -23.05 -9.28
N ARG A 13 -0.49 -23.81 -9.28
CA ARG A 13 -1.73 -23.39 -8.62
C ARG A 13 -1.51 -23.22 -7.13
N TRP A 14 -1.03 -24.27 -6.47
CA TRP A 14 -0.81 -24.28 -5.04
C TRP A 14 0.44 -23.48 -4.65
N GLY A 15 1.46 -23.48 -5.50
CA GLY A 15 2.64 -22.63 -5.32
C GLY A 15 2.27 -21.15 -5.31
N ALA A 16 1.42 -20.68 -6.24
CA ALA A 16 0.95 -19.30 -6.25
C ALA A 16 0.13 -18.94 -5.01
N VAL A 17 -0.81 -19.80 -4.61
CA VAL A 17 -1.64 -19.57 -3.42
C VAL A 17 -0.79 -19.56 -2.14
N GLY A 18 0.10 -20.54 -1.99
CA GLY A 18 1.03 -20.59 -0.86
C GLY A 18 1.93 -19.36 -0.82
N LEU A 19 2.44 -18.92 -1.97
CA LEU A 19 3.25 -17.71 -2.06
C LEU A 19 2.48 -16.44 -1.68
N MET A 20 1.21 -16.33 -2.09
CA MET A 20 0.35 -15.21 -1.65
C MET A 20 0.18 -15.19 -0.13
N VAL A 21 -0.04 -16.35 0.50
CA VAL A 21 -0.16 -16.46 1.97
C VAL A 21 1.14 -16.05 2.65
N VAL A 22 2.28 -16.55 2.17
CA VAL A 22 3.60 -16.18 2.71
C VAL A 22 3.85 -14.68 2.55
N ALA A 23 3.55 -14.12 1.38
CA ALA A 23 3.68 -12.69 1.11
C ALA A 23 2.82 -11.85 2.07
N LEU A 24 1.54 -12.20 2.22
CA LEU A 24 0.63 -11.53 3.17
C LEU A 24 1.09 -11.64 4.62
N ALA A 25 1.69 -12.76 5.02
CA ALA A 25 2.21 -12.95 6.37
C ALA A 25 3.57 -12.26 6.61
N ALA A 26 4.38 -12.09 5.57
CA ALA A 26 5.72 -11.52 5.65
C ALA A 26 5.73 -9.99 5.55
N THR A 27 4.96 -9.43 4.60
CA THR A 27 4.95 -7.99 4.31
C THR A 27 4.68 -7.10 5.53
N PRO A 28 3.73 -7.42 6.46
CA PRO A 28 3.47 -6.59 7.64
C PRO A 28 4.68 -6.31 8.52
N ARG A 29 5.69 -7.20 8.53
CA ARG A 29 6.93 -7.01 9.31
C ARG A 29 7.83 -5.89 8.77
N LEU A 30 7.61 -5.49 7.52
CA LEU A 30 8.38 -4.47 6.81
C LEU A 30 7.57 -3.17 6.59
N LEU A 31 6.27 -3.21 6.89
CA LEU A 31 5.38 -2.06 6.76
C LEU A 31 5.70 -0.99 7.79
N HIS A 32 5.27 0.22 7.48
CA HIS A 32 5.26 1.29 8.47
C HIS A 32 4.14 1.06 9.48
N GLU A 33 4.36 1.49 10.72
CA GLU A 33 3.41 1.31 11.83
C GLU A 33 2.02 1.89 11.51
N SER A 34 1.96 3.01 10.77
CA SER A 34 0.67 3.63 10.39
C SER A 34 -0.20 2.75 9.48
N VAL A 35 0.41 1.91 8.65
CA VAL A 35 -0.31 0.95 7.78
C VAL A 35 -0.57 -0.36 8.52
N ALA A 36 0.38 -0.78 9.36
CA ALA A 36 0.28 -2.02 10.13
C ALA A 36 -0.77 -1.95 11.25
N MET A 37 -0.98 -0.77 11.83
CA MET A 37 -1.97 -0.53 12.89
C MET A 37 -3.28 0.09 12.36
N GLY A 38 -3.28 0.56 11.12
CA GLY A 38 -4.45 1.15 10.47
C GLY A 38 -5.63 0.17 10.38
N ASN A 39 -6.83 0.66 10.72
CA ASN A 39 -8.09 -0.12 10.75
C ASN A 39 -7.97 -1.44 11.54
N LEU A 40 -7.50 -1.39 12.80
CA LEU A 40 -7.26 -2.56 13.66
C LEU A 40 -6.26 -3.59 13.06
N GLY A 41 -5.35 -3.12 12.21
CA GLY A 41 -4.40 -3.95 11.48
C GLY A 41 -4.98 -4.69 10.27
N LEU A 42 -6.23 -4.42 9.90
CA LEU A 42 -6.88 -5.02 8.72
C LEU A 42 -6.62 -4.25 7.43
N GLN A 43 -6.19 -3.00 7.52
CA GLN A 43 -6.05 -2.11 6.36
C GLN A 43 -5.14 -2.72 5.28
N PHE A 44 -3.98 -3.26 5.68
CA PHE A 44 -3.09 -3.92 4.73
C PHE A 44 -3.76 -5.09 4.01
N PHE A 45 -4.44 -5.98 4.74
CA PHE A 45 -5.07 -7.16 4.15
C PHE A 45 -6.18 -6.80 3.15
N LEU A 46 -6.98 -5.78 3.47
CA LEU A 46 -8.08 -5.31 2.61
C LEU A 46 -7.60 -4.86 1.24
N TYR A 47 -6.44 -4.22 1.14
CA TYR A 47 -5.92 -3.74 -0.15
C TYR A 47 -4.92 -4.70 -0.79
N ALA A 48 -4.09 -5.40 0.01
CA ALA A 48 -3.08 -6.32 -0.52
C ALA A 48 -3.69 -7.55 -1.20
N VAL A 49 -4.82 -8.07 -0.70
CA VAL A 49 -5.50 -9.22 -1.32
C VAL A 49 -5.95 -8.92 -2.75
N PRO A 50 -6.65 -7.80 -3.03
CA PRO A 50 -6.92 -7.36 -4.41
C PRO A 50 -5.65 -7.16 -5.24
N THR A 51 -4.61 -6.51 -4.70
CA THR A 51 -3.36 -6.25 -5.43
C THR A 51 -2.68 -7.56 -5.86
N LEU A 52 -2.54 -8.52 -4.94
CA LEU A 52 -1.93 -9.82 -5.24
C LEU A 52 -2.79 -10.64 -6.22
N SER A 53 -4.11 -10.54 -6.12
CA SER A 53 -5.02 -11.19 -7.07
C SER A 53 -4.85 -10.65 -8.49
N LEU A 54 -4.72 -9.32 -8.64
CA LEU A 54 -4.46 -8.70 -9.93
C LEU A 54 -3.07 -9.08 -10.47
N ALA A 55 -2.05 -9.06 -9.61
CA ALA A 55 -0.69 -9.47 -9.96
C ALA A 55 -0.66 -10.92 -10.45
N LEU A 56 -1.42 -11.82 -9.83
CA LEU A 56 -1.57 -13.22 -10.26
C LEU A 56 -2.16 -13.32 -11.67
N VAL A 57 -3.20 -12.54 -11.96
CA VAL A 57 -3.83 -12.53 -13.30
C VAL A 57 -2.86 -11.98 -14.35
N VAL A 58 -2.22 -10.84 -14.07
CA VAL A 58 -1.24 -10.22 -14.97
C VAL A 58 -0.08 -11.17 -15.26
N TRP A 59 0.48 -11.79 -14.21
CA TRP A 59 1.53 -12.80 -14.36
C TRP A 59 1.05 -13.99 -15.21
N ALA A 60 -0.14 -14.53 -14.95
CA ALA A 60 -0.65 -15.69 -15.67
C ALA A 60 -0.81 -15.41 -17.17
N VAL A 61 -1.22 -14.20 -17.54
CA VAL A 61 -1.33 -13.76 -18.94
C VAL A 61 0.05 -13.54 -19.57
N ALA A 62 0.95 -12.82 -18.88
CA ALA A 62 2.27 -12.47 -19.40
C ALA A 62 3.21 -13.68 -19.54
N SER A 63 3.10 -14.64 -18.63
CA SER A 63 3.99 -15.82 -18.59
C SER A 63 3.48 -17.03 -19.39
N ARG A 64 2.35 -16.89 -20.10
CA ARG A 64 1.67 -18.02 -20.78
C ARG A 64 2.51 -18.73 -21.83
N HIS A 65 3.48 -18.03 -22.42
CA HIS A 65 4.37 -18.53 -23.47
C HIS A 65 5.77 -18.89 -22.95
N LEU A 66 6.02 -18.72 -21.66
CA LEU A 66 7.31 -19.01 -21.05
C LEU A 66 7.44 -20.49 -20.72
N SER A 67 8.66 -21.01 -20.80
CA SER A 67 8.99 -22.33 -20.29
C SER A 67 8.83 -22.40 -18.76
N PRO A 68 8.69 -23.60 -18.15
CA PRO A 68 8.32 -23.74 -16.74
C PRO A 68 9.24 -23.03 -15.74
N GLY A 69 10.55 -22.95 -16.02
CA GLY A 69 11.52 -22.28 -15.15
C GLY A 69 11.30 -20.77 -15.06
N PRO A 70 11.46 -20.01 -16.17
CA PRO A 70 11.18 -18.57 -16.22
C PRO A 70 9.76 -18.19 -15.79
N ARG A 71 8.78 -19.07 -16.05
CA ARG A 71 7.40 -18.89 -15.61
C ARG A 71 7.28 -18.87 -14.08
N ARG A 72 7.99 -19.76 -13.37
CA ARG A 72 8.03 -19.76 -11.89
C ARG A 72 8.79 -18.55 -11.34
N VAL A 73 9.91 -18.18 -11.95
CA VAL A 73 10.70 -17.02 -11.51
C VAL A 73 9.88 -15.73 -11.65
N SER A 74 9.21 -15.54 -12.78
CA SER A 74 8.31 -14.39 -12.99
C SER A 74 7.10 -14.39 -12.05
N MET A 75 6.62 -15.56 -11.60
CA MET A 75 5.56 -15.66 -10.58
C MET A 75 6.03 -15.06 -9.26
N VAL A 76 7.22 -15.50 -8.81
CA VAL A 76 7.83 -15.01 -7.57
C VAL A 76 8.11 -13.52 -7.67
N ALA A 77 8.69 -13.07 -8.78
CA ALA A 77 8.96 -11.67 -9.03
C ALA A 77 7.67 -10.82 -8.98
N ALA A 78 6.59 -11.28 -9.62
CA ALA A 78 5.32 -10.55 -9.62
C ALA A 78 4.72 -10.41 -8.21
N MET A 79 4.77 -11.46 -7.38
CA MET A 79 4.26 -11.37 -6.00
C MET A 79 5.16 -10.49 -5.14
N LEU A 80 6.48 -10.56 -5.29
CA LEU A 80 7.41 -9.70 -4.57
C LEU A 80 7.25 -8.24 -4.97
N LEU A 81 7.02 -7.93 -6.24
CA LEU A 81 6.76 -6.57 -6.71
C LEU A 81 5.43 -6.05 -6.14
N ALA A 82 4.37 -6.84 -6.21
CA ALA A 82 3.07 -6.47 -5.67
C ALA A 82 3.11 -6.21 -4.15
N SER A 83 3.80 -7.07 -3.40
CA SER A 83 4.03 -6.86 -1.96
C SER A 83 5.00 -5.73 -1.67
N GLY A 84 6.03 -5.57 -2.49
CA GLY A 84 7.08 -4.57 -2.32
C GLY A 84 6.54 -3.15 -2.41
N VAL A 85 5.62 -2.87 -3.33
CA VAL A 85 4.97 -1.55 -3.45
C VAL A 85 4.35 -1.09 -2.12
N TRP A 86 3.72 -2.00 -1.37
CA TRP A 86 3.14 -1.68 -0.06
C TRP A 86 4.18 -1.25 0.99
N THR A 87 5.43 -1.69 0.85
CA THR A 87 6.52 -1.27 1.75
C THR A 87 7.04 0.13 1.47
N LEU A 88 6.66 0.74 0.33
CA LEU A 88 7.04 2.12 -0.01
C LEU A 88 5.94 3.13 0.37
N VAL A 89 4.74 2.64 0.67
CA VAL A 89 3.55 3.46 0.95
C VAL A 89 3.35 3.61 2.47
N ARG A 90 2.87 4.79 2.87
CA ARG A 90 2.43 5.17 4.21
C ARG A 90 0.94 5.53 4.12
N SER A 91 0.14 5.17 5.13
CA SER A 91 -1.22 5.70 5.26
C SER A 91 -1.19 6.99 6.08
N ASP A 92 -1.80 8.04 5.55
CA ASP A 92 -2.00 9.33 6.22
C ASP A 92 -3.35 9.41 6.97
N GLY A 93 -4.16 8.35 6.87
CA GLY A 93 -5.45 8.23 7.53
C GLY A 93 -6.58 7.95 6.56
N VAL A 94 -7.80 8.22 7.01
CA VAL A 94 -9.04 8.12 6.23
C VAL A 94 -9.76 9.45 6.37
N THR A 95 -10.14 10.07 5.25
CA THR A 95 -10.89 11.32 5.24
C THR A 95 -12.32 11.12 5.74
N GLY A 96 -13.02 12.22 6.07
CA GLY A 96 -14.38 12.17 6.62
C GLY A 96 -15.43 11.52 5.71
N ASP A 97 -15.14 11.37 4.42
CA ASP A 97 -15.93 10.66 3.41
C ASP A 97 -15.53 9.17 3.26
N GLY A 98 -14.60 8.67 4.07
CA GLY A 98 -14.19 7.27 4.09
C GLY A 98 -13.12 6.91 3.05
N VAL A 99 -12.52 7.89 2.37
CA VAL A 99 -11.47 7.64 1.38
C VAL A 99 -10.12 7.42 2.10
N PRO A 100 -9.43 6.30 1.85
CA PRO A 100 -8.10 6.05 2.41
C PRO A 100 -7.07 6.96 1.73
N GLU A 101 -6.29 7.71 2.52
CA GLU A 101 -5.19 8.51 2.01
C GLU A 101 -3.86 7.74 2.15
N PHE A 102 -3.18 7.62 1.02
CA PHE A 102 -1.89 6.98 0.89
C PHE A 102 -0.86 7.97 0.35
N ALA A 103 0.30 8.00 0.99
CA ALA A 103 1.42 8.84 0.62
C ALA A 103 2.71 8.01 0.55
N TRP A 104 3.73 8.52 -0.15
CA TRP A 104 5.03 7.88 -0.14
C TRP A 104 5.68 8.02 1.23
N ARG A 105 6.47 7.03 1.67
CA ARG A 105 7.14 7.08 2.98
C ARG A 105 8.05 8.30 3.16
N TRP A 106 8.54 8.89 2.07
CA TRP A 106 9.42 10.06 2.07
C TRP A 106 8.74 11.36 1.64
N SER A 107 7.41 11.37 1.44
CA SER A 107 6.71 12.62 1.15
C SER A 107 6.32 13.34 2.45
N ALA A 108 6.46 14.67 2.44
CA ALA A 108 6.10 15.52 3.58
C ALA A 108 4.67 15.25 4.06
N THR A 109 4.52 15.17 5.38
CA THR A 109 3.23 14.89 6.03
C THR A 109 2.27 16.06 5.90
N ALA A 110 0.97 15.83 6.11
CA ALA A 110 -0.02 16.90 6.08
C ALA A 110 0.28 18.00 7.13
N GLU A 111 0.77 17.60 8.32
CA GLU A 111 1.18 18.53 9.38
C GLU A 111 2.39 19.37 8.96
N GLU A 112 3.42 18.75 8.38
CA GLU A 112 4.60 19.47 7.87
C GLU A 112 4.24 20.48 6.78
N ARG A 113 3.28 20.15 5.91
CA ARG A 113 2.76 21.08 4.89
C ARG A 113 2.00 22.25 5.50
N LEU A 114 1.28 22.04 6.60
CA LEU A 114 0.58 23.11 7.33
C LEU A 114 1.56 24.01 8.08
N LEU A 115 2.65 23.46 8.59
CA LEU A 115 3.67 24.20 9.34
C LEU A 115 4.69 24.92 8.43
N ALA A 116 4.88 24.48 7.18
CA ALA A 116 5.84 25.09 6.26
C ALA A 116 5.59 26.60 6.01
N PRO A 117 4.35 27.09 5.82
CA PRO A 117 4.08 28.54 5.78
C PRO A 117 4.39 29.25 7.10
N ALA A 118 4.06 28.64 8.24
CA ALA A 118 4.32 29.21 9.57
C ALA A 118 5.82 29.30 9.90
N ALA A 119 6.64 28.37 9.42
CA ALA A 119 8.09 28.36 9.58
C ALA A 119 8.82 29.37 8.65
N THR A 120 8.19 29.74 7.52
CA THR A 120 8.76 30.68 6.54
C THR A 120 8.46 32.14 6.88
N GLY A 121 7.75 32.41 7.99
CA GLY A 121 7.49 33.76 8.49
C GLY A 121 6.31 34.48 7.82
N ASP A 122 5.77 33.96 6.73
CA ASP A 122 4.49 34.41 6.17
C ASP A 122 3.36 33.78 6.96
N THR A 123 2.97 34.41 8.07
CA THR A 123 1.74 34.08 8.79
C THR A 123 0.58 34.83 8.13
N PRO A 124 -0.24 34.24 7.25
CA PRO A 124 -1.42 34.91 6.73
C PRO A 124 -2.52 34.69 7.79
N GLY A 125 -2.40 35.43 8.88
CA GLY A 125 -3.22 35.19 10.07
C GLY A 125 -2.75 35.84 11.36
N ALA A 126 -1.83 36.80 11.30
CA ALA A 126 -1.66 37.72 12.42
C ALA A 126 -2.98 38.47 12.62
N ARG A 127 -3.86 37.91 13.47
CA ARG A 127 -5.09 38.58 13.91
C ARG A 127 -4.63 39.93 14.47
N PRO A 128 -5.10 41.06 13.93
CA PRO A 128 -4.71 42.36 14.45
C PRO A 128 -5.03 42.39 15.95
N PRO A 129 -4.15 42.94 16.80
CA PRO A 129 -4.38 43.01 18.23
C PRO A 129 -5.73 43.68 18.48
N ALA A 130 -6.56 43.05 19.30
CA ALA A 130 -7.87 43.58 19.66
C ALA A 130 -7.68 45.01 20.20
N PRO A 131 -8.44 46.00 19.70
CA PRO A 131 -8.28 47.38 20.14
C PRO A 131 -8.49 47.44 21.66
N ALA A 132 -7.49 47.98 22.37
CA ALA A 132 -7.59 48.20 23.80
C ALA A 132 -8.81 49.10 24.08
N ALA A 133 -9.74 48.60 24.88
CA ALA A 133 -10.83 49.40 25.40
C ALA A 133 -10.23 50.58 26.17
N ARG A 134 -10.49 51.80 25.69
CA ARG A 134 -10.14 53.03 26.43
C ARG A 134 -11.11 53.17 27.61
N PRO A 135 -10.63 53.65 28.78
CA PRO A 135 -11.44 53.81 29.99
C PRO A 135 -12.57 54.84 29.81
#